data_AF-N2ACH4-F1
#
_entry.id   AF-N2ACH4-F1
#
_cell.length_a   1.000
_cell.length_b   1.000
_cell.length_c   1.000
_cell.angle_alpha   90.00
_cell.angle_beta   90.00
_cell.angle_gamma   90.00
#
_symmetry.space_group_name_H-M   'P 1'
#
loop_
_entity.id
_entity.type
_entity.pdbx_description
1 polymer ?
#
loop_
_entity_poly.entity_id
_entity_poly.type
_entity_poly.pdbx_seq_one_letter_code
_entity_poly.pdbx_strand_id
1 'polypeptide(L)'
;MIKIINADISHFYKELEHKKFFLFGAGRRAVILYEELELEGAITAIVDNNERLWAKGLQLEKEWIPVISMKDFLRQVAENDLSDILLLITPTFYTWKIIEQLDLLPELNELRCYVGDFLIYQYEKKEFAFTDGVPKIPKKIHYCWFGKKEVPSHLCSYMDTWKNKCPEYEIIRWDESNYDITKNRYMKEAYACKKWGFVPDYARLDIIYQEGGIYLDTDVELLSSLDPLVCDDMFCIAENNIAINFGSGFGAVKGHPMIKELRDAYDGRTFYKTDGSMNLMPCYTYQNPVLKKFGFKIKDEYQKIDEMVLYPSEVAVGLRMEWMRNNVTKHTIMRHHMDLSWISKDEKEHVNDHQTYINHRNLF
;
A
#
# COMPACT_ATOMS: atom_id res chain seq x y z
N MET A 1 31.69 6.07 0.09
CA MET A 1 30.25 6.11 -0.19
C MET A 1 29.57 5.04 0.63
N ILE A 2 28.29 5.21 0.97
CA ILE A 2 27.52 4.13 1.60
C ILE A 2 27.30 2.97 0.62
N LYS A 3 27.11 1.76 1.15
CA LYS A 3 26.78 0.54 0.41
C LYS A 3 25.29 0.27 0.47
N ILE A 4 24.59 0.52 -0.65
CA ILE A 4 23.18 0.13 -0.78
C ILE A 4 23.08 -1.37 -1.00
N ILE A 5 22.32 -2.05 -0.17
CA ILE A 5 22.08 -3.48 -0.26
C ILE A 5 20.73 -3.72 -0.94
N ASN A 6 20.76 -4.41 -2.08
CA ASN A 6 19.58 -4.87 -2.81
C ASN A 6 19.50 -6.39 -2.68
N ALA A 7 18.78 -6.86 -1.66
CA ALA A 7 18.65 -8.27 -1.31
C ALA A 7 17.25 -8.55 -0.76
N ASP A 8 16.88 -9.83 -0.70
CA ASP A 8 15.58 -10.26 -0.18
C ASP A 8 15.44 -10.01 1.33
N ILE A 9 14.19 -10.10 1.81
CA ILE A 9 13.86 -9.87 3.22
C ILE A 9 14.53 -10.87 4.16
N SER A 10 14.79 -12.11 3.69
CA SER A 10 15.47 -13.14 4.47
C SER A 10 16.94 -12.81 4.71
N HIS A 11 17.61 -12.22 3.71
CA HIS A 11 18.96 -11.69 3.85
C HIS A 11 18.99 -10.51 4.83
N PHE A 12 18.03 -9.59 4.73
CA PHE A 12 17.90 -8.47 5.66
C PHE A 12 17.82 -8.92 7.12
N TYR A 13 16.96 -9.90 7.47
CA TYR A 13 16.85 -10.39 8.84
C TYR A 13 18.13 -11.08 9.35
N LYS A 14 18.83 -11.82 8.49
CA LYS A 14 20.13 -12.42 8.85
C LYS A 14 21.19 -11.37 9.16
N GLU A 15 21.17 -10.24 8.45
CA GLU A 15 22.08 -9.15 8.73
C GLU A 15 21.68 -8.31 9.93
N LEU A 16 20.38 -8.19 10.21
CA LEU A 16 19.86 -7.45 11.34
C LEU A 16 20.29 -8.07 12.67
N GLU A 17 20.49 -9.39 12.69
CA GLU A 17 20.92 -10.13 13.87
C GLU A 17 22.24 -9.56 14.43
N HIS A 18 22.23 -9.20 15.72
CA HIS A 18 23.37 -8.62 16.44
C HIS A 18 23.86 -7.24 15.98
N LYS A 19 23.08 -6.49 15.20
CA LYS A 19 23.44 -5.12 14.79
C LYS A 19 22.69 -4.04 15.54
N LYS A 20 23.33 -2.88 15.69
CA LYS A 20 22.64 -1.63 16.02
C LYS A 20 21.91 -1.14 14.78
N PHE A 21 20.59 -1.20 14.84
CA PHE A 21 19.75 -0.90 13.70
C PHE A 21 19.12 0.48 13.81
N PHE A 22 19.26 1.27 12.75
CA PHE A 22 18.73 2.62 12.66
C PHE A 22 17.79 2.73 11.47
N LEU A 23 16.78 3.57 11.62
CA LEU A 23 16.00 4.05 10.47
C LEU A 23 16.48 5.44 10.08
N PHE A 24 16.40 5.80 8.81
CA PHE A 24 16.46 7.19 8.37
C PHE A 24 15.06 7.64 7.98
N GLY A 25 14.56 8.74 8.55
CA GLY A 25 13.24 9.32 8.34
C GLY A 25 12.19 8.80 9.32
N ALA A 26 11.57 9.70 10.08
CA ALA A 26 10.51 9.41 11.07
C ALA A 26 9.10 9.68 10.52
N GLY A 27 8.93 9.60 9.20
CA GLY A 27 7.67 9.86 8.52
C GLY A 27 6.69 8.68 8.54
N ARG A 28 5.54 8.85 7.87
CA ARG A 28 4.51 7.81 7.74
C ARG A 28 5.03 6.48 7.22
N ARG A 29 6.02 6.51 6.31
CA ARG A 29 6.59 5.29 5.73
C ARG A 29 7.41 4.48 6.75
N ALA A 30 8.03 5.13 7.74
CA ALA A 30 8.73 4.45 8.82
C ALA A 30 7.77 3.63 9.69
N VAL A 31 6.58 4.17 9.99
CA VAL A 31 5.52 3.44 10.71
C VAL A 31 5.06 2.21 9.93
N ILE A 32 4.85 2.37 8.62
CA ILE A 32 4.42 1.26 7.76
C ILE A 32 5.50 0.17 7.68
N LEU A 33 6.76 0.55 7.44
CA LEU A 33 7.87 -0.40 7.37
C LEU A 33 8.11 -1.09 8.72
N TYR A 34 7.93 -0.39 9.83
CA TYR A 34 8.00 -0.97 11.17
C TYR A 34 7.01 -2.12 11.35
N GLU A 35 5.75 -1.91 10.95
CA GLU A 35 4.70 -2.93 11.03
C GLU A 35 4.94 -4.06 10.01
N GLU A 36 5.27 -3.72 8.76
CA GLU A 36 5.39 -4.66 7.65
C GLU A 36 6.62 -5.58 7.76
N LEU A 37 7.69 -5.09 8.40
CA LEU A 37 8.91 -5.84 8.70
C LEU A 37 9.00 -6.28 10.17
N GLU A 38 7.90 -6.17 10.93
CA GLU A 38 7.80 -6.61 12.34
C GLU A 38 9.00 -6.18 13.21
N LEU A 39 9.44 -4.91 13.10
CA LEU A 39 10.70 -4.41 13.68
C LEU A 39 10.65 -4.10 15.19
N GLU A 40 9.70 -4.71 15.91
CA GLU A 40 9.47 -4.45 17.33
C GLU A 40 10.72 -4.79 18.16
N GLY A 41 11.21 -3.81 18.92
CA GLY A 41 12.39 -3.95 19.78
C GLY A 41 13.73 -4.05 19.03
N ALA A 42 13.74 -3.96 17.70
CA ALA A 42 14.97 -4.03 16.90
C ALA A 42 15.65 -2.67 16.71
N ILE A 43 14.89 -1.57 16.76
CA ILE A 43 15.36 -0.25 16.34
C ILE A 43 16.04 0.50 17.50
N THR A 44 17.28 0.92 17.28
CA THR A 44 18.06 1.72 18.22
C THR A 44 17.60 3.18 18.24
N ALA A 45 17.46 3.81 17.07
CA ALA A 45 16.97 5.18 16.91
C ALA A 45 16.57 5.46 15.45
N ILE A 46 15.83 6.55 15.24
CA ILE A 46 15.49 7.06 13.92
C ILE A 46 16.25 8.36 13.67
N VAL A 47 17.03 8.41 12.60
CA VAL A 47 17.75 9.60 12.16
C VAL A 47 16.82 10.45 11.31
N ASP A 48 16.62 11.72 11.65
CA ASP A 48 15.78 12.62 10.85
C ASP A 48 16.38 14.03 10.78
N ASN A 49 16.26 14.68 9.63
CA ASN A 49 16.77 16.05 9.44
C ASN A 49 15.85 17.12 10.06
N ASN A 50 14.62 16.77 10.45
CA ASN A 50 13.67 17.70 11.05
C ASN A 50 13.88 17.83 12.56
N GLU A 51 14.51 18.94 12.96
CA GLU A 51 14.84 19.23 14.36
C GLU A 51 13.64 19.20 15.31
N ARG A 52 12.43 19.46 14.80
CA ARG A 52 11.19 19.45 15.61
C ARG A 52 10.82 18.06 16.12
N LEU A 53 11.39 17.01 15.53
CA LEU A 53 11.12 15.62 15.88
C LEU A 53 12.08 15.10 16.96
N TRP A 54 13.29 15.66 17.07
CA TRP A 54 14.34 15.12 17.94
C TRP A 54 13.95 15.04 19.41
N ALA A 55 13.22 16.04 19.91
CA ALA A 55 12.75 16.06 21.30
C ALA A 55 11.48 15.21 21.53
N LYS A 56 10.79 14.78 20.46
CA LYS A 56 9.50 14.08 20.54
C LYS A 56 9.63 12.57 20.38
N GLY A 57 10.63 12.13 19.61
CA GLY A 57 10.70 10.75 19.16
C GLY A 57 9.54 10.37 18.23
N LEU A 58 9.43 9.09 17.94
CA LEU A 58 8.30 8.50 17.22
C LEU A 58 7.58 7.52 18.15
N GLN A 59 6.34 7.86 18.51
CA GLN A 59 5.47 6.94 19.22
C GLN A 59 4.84 5.97 18.22
N LEU A 60 5.16 4.69 18.37
CA LEU A 60 4.50 3.58 17.68
C LEU A 60 3.50 2.92 18.63
N GLU A 61 2.67 2.01 18.13
CA GLU A 61 1.65 1.35 18.94
C GLU A 61 2.26 0.57 20.12
N LYS A 62 3.42 -0.06 19.89
CA LYS A 62 4.05 -0.99 20.84
C LYS A 62 5.28 -0.43 21.55
N GLU A 63 5.92 0.58 21.00
CA GLU A 63 7.11 1.19 21.60
C GLU A 63 7.28 2.66 21.21
N TRP A 64 8.12 3.36 21.98
CA TRP A 64 8.58 4.71 21.64
C TRP A 64 10.02 4.63 21.19
N ILE A 65 10.32 5.20 20.02
CA ILE A 65 11.67 5.18 19.44
C ILE A 65 12.25 6.59 19.45
N PRO A 66 13.48 6.81 19.96
CA PRO A 66 14.11 8.12 19.92
C PRO A 66 14.37 8.54 18.47
N VAL A 67 14.08 9.80 18.16
CA VAL A 67 14.46 10.43 16.90
C VAL A 67 15.68 11.31 17.18
N ILE A 68 16.74 11.15 16.40
CA ILE A 68 18.04 11.79 16.63
C ILE A 68 18.50 12.60 15.43
N SER A 69 19.39 13.56 15.69
CA SER A 69 20.03 14.35 14.64
C SER A 69 21.10 13.52 13.91
N MET A 70 21.47 13.95 12.69
CA MET A 70 22.64 13.39 11.99
C MET A 70 23.92 13.48 12.81
N LYS A 71 24.09 14.55 13.59
CA LYS A 71 25.25 14.72 14.46
C LYS A 71 25.30 13.66 15.56
N ASP A 72 24.16 13.33 16.15
CA ASP A 72 24.08 12.30 17.19
C ASP A 72 24.23 10.89 16.59
N PHE A 73 23.74 10.67 15.38
CA PHE A 73 24.00 9.44 14.63
C PHE A 73 25.50 9.26 14.35
N LEU A 74 26.20 10.31 13.90
CA LEU A 74 27.65 10.25 13.68
C LEU A 74 28.45 9.99 14.97
N ARG A 75 27.96 10.43 16.14
CA ARG A 75 28.55 10.06 17.43
C ARG A 75 28.41 8.57 17.71
N GLN A 76 27.23 8.00 17.45
CA GLN A 76 27.01 6.55 17.57
C GLN A 76 27.92 5.78 16.60
N VAL A 77 28.10 6.27 15.37
CA VAL A 77 29.04 5.69 14.40
C VAL A 77 30.48 5.75 14.90
N ALA A 78 30.91 6.85 15.51
CA ALA A 78 32.28 6.97 16.04
C ALA A 78 32.55 6.07 17.26
N GLU A 79 31.52 5.64 17.98
CA GLU A 79 31.61 4.80 19.18
C GLU A 79 31.50 3.29 18.89
N ASN A 80 31.30 2.89 17.63
CA ASN A 80 31.06 1.50 17.25
C ASN A 80 31.79 1.14 15.95
N ASP A 81 32.04 -0.15 15.73
CA ASP A 81 32.51 -0.61 14.43
C ASP A 81 31.39 -0.46 13.39
N LEU A 82 31.72 0.11 12.23
CA LEU A 82 30.73 0.39 11.18
C LEU A 82 30.03 -0.88 10.67
N SER A 83 30.68 -2.05 10.80
CA SER A 83 30.10 -3.35 10.47
C SER A 83 28.91 -3.74 11.34
N ASP A 84 28.85 -3.19 12.56
CA ASP A 84 27.84 -3.49 13.57
C ASP A 84 26.63 -2.55 13.46
N ILE A 85 26.69 -1.59 12.54
CA ILE A 85 25.61 -0.64 12.27
C ILE A 85 24.91 -1.03 10.98
N LEU A 86 23.58 -0.99 11.04
CA LEU A 86 22.72 -1.13 9.86
C LEU A 86 21.74 0.02 9.78
N LEU A 87 21.58 0.60 8.60
CA LEU A 87 20.66 1.71 8.36
C LEU A 87 19.58 1.31 7.35
N LEU A 88 18.32 1.57 7.66
CA LEU A 88 17.20 1.44 6.72
C LEU A 88 16.67 2.81 6.34
N ILE A 89 16.77 3.17 5.06
CA ILE A 89 16.21 4.41 4.52
C ILE A 89 14.73 4.19 4.25
N THR A 90 13.88 4.93 4.98
CA THR A 90 12.42 4.75 4.94
C THR A 90 11.66 5.62 3.94
N PRO A 91 12.04 6.89 3.64
CA PRO A 91 11.16 7.77 2.88
C PRO A 91 11.26 7.50 1.38
N THR A 92 10.18 6.98 0.79
CA THR A 92 10.07 6.69 -0.64
C THR A 92 10.54 7.85 -1.53
N PHE A 93 9.93 9.04 -1.39
CA PHE A 93 10.18 10.16 -2.31
C PHE A 93 11.48 10.93 -2.06
N TYR A 94 12.12 10.74 -0.90
CA TYR A 94 13.36 11.44 -0.54
C TYR A 94 14.58 10.52 -0.51
N THR A 95 14.42 9.24 -0.87
CA THR A 95 15.44 8.20 -0.82
C THR A 95 16.78 8.68 -1.36
N TRP A 96 16.81 9.32 -2.54
CA TRP A 96 18.08 9.70 -3.18
C TRP A 96 18.74 10.92 -2.57
N LYS A 97 17.96 11.90 -2.10
CA LYS A 97 18.53 13.05 -1.37
C LYS A 97 19.18 12.59 -0.07
N ILE A 98 18.58 11.60 0.58
CA ILE A 98 19.14 10.99 1.78
C ILE A 98 20.44 10.26 1.43
N ILE A 99 20.46 9.47 0.35
CA ILE A 99 21.66 8.76 -0.08
C ILE A 99 22.78 9.75 -0.44
N GLU A 100 22.49 10.78 -1.24
CA GLU A 100 23.44 11.85 -1.56
C GLU A 100 24.00 12.53 -0.31
N GLN A 101 23.13 12.88 0.65
CA GLN A 101 23.55 13.44 1.93
C GLN A 101 24.50 12.49 2.69
N LEU A 102 24.18 11.20 2.75
CA LEU A 102 25.00 10.21 3.45
C LEU A 102 26.34 9.98 2.76
N ASP A 103 26.38 10.05 1.43
CA ASP A 103 27.60 9.86 0.65
C ASP A 103 28.61 10.99 0.73
N LEU A 104 28.15 12.19 1.07
CA LEU A 104 29.00 13.34 1.34
C LEU A 104 29.72 13.26 2.69
N LEU A 105 29.42 12.26 3.52
CA LEU A 105 30.00 12.06 4.86
C LEU A 105 31.05 10.93 4.82
N PRO A 106 32.36 11.25 4.90
CA PRO A 106 33.41 10.24 4.83
C PRO A 106 33.35 9.18 5.93
N GLU A 107 32.82 9.54 7.11
CA GLU A 107 32.64 8.65 8.26
C GLU A 107 31.67 7.50 7.98
N LEU A 108 30.80 7.67 6.98
CA LEU A 108 29.81 6.68 6.57
C LEU A 108 30.26 5.85 5.36
N ASN A 109 31.49 6.05 4.89
CA ASN A 109 32.04 5.23 3.81
C ASN A 109 31.97 3.75 4.19
N GLU A 110 31.41 2.92 3.30
CA GLU A 110 31.18 1.48 3.48
C GLU A 110 30.03 1.11 4.43
N LEU A 111 29.31 2.07 5.03
CA LEU A 111 28.12 1.80 5.83
C LEU A 111 27.08 1.05 4.99
N ARG A 112 26.58 -0.07 5.51
CA ARG A 112 25.56 -0.87 4.85
C ARG A 112 24.18 -0.26 5.08
N CYS A 113 23.49 0.06 4.00
CA CYS A 113 22.18 0.66 4.02
C CYS A 113 21.19 -0.15 3.20
N TYR A 114 20.01 -0.42 3.75
CA TYR A 114 18.86 -0.91 3.00
C TYR A 114 17.94 0.26 2.62
N VAL A 115 17.15 0.07 1.57
CA VAL A 115 16.07 0.97 1.18
C VAL A 115 14.76 0.24 1.40
N GLY A 116 13.85 0.83 2.16
CA GLY A 116 12.58 0.18 2.54
C GLY A 116 11.80 -0.34 1.35
N ASP A 117 11.66 0.47 0.31
CA ASP A 117 10.97 0.09 -0.91
C ASP A 117 11.64 -1.11 -1.62
N PHE A 118 12.97 -1.24 -1.56
CA PHE A 118 13.65 -2.39 -2.15
C PHE A 118 13.40 -3.68 -1.39
N LEU A 119 13.17 -3.60 -0.07
CA LEU A 119 12.88 -4.77 0.76
C LEU A 119 11.45 -5.28 0.55
N ILE A 120 10.47 -4.37 0.58
CA ILE A 120 9.05 -4.77 0.61
C ILE A 120 8.46 -5.02 -0.77
N TYR A 121 9.03 -4.47 -1.84
CA TYR A 121 8.53 -4.68 -3.21
C TYR A 121 9.24 -5.82 -3.95
N GLN A 122 10.12 -6.54 -3.27
CA GLN A 122 10.55 -7.85 -3.72
C GLN A 122 9.45 -8.85 -3.43
N TYR A 123 8.60 -9.10 -4.43
CA TYR A 123 7.59 -10.14 -4.32
C TYR A 123 8.26 -11.52 -4.40
N GLU A 124 8.13 -12.29 -3.32
CA GLU A 124 8.45 -13.71 -3.32
C GLU A 124 7.30 -14.48 -3.93
N LYS A 125 7.57 -15.20 -5.02
CA LYS A 125 6.56 -16.00 -5.72
C LYS A 125 5.84 -16.95 -4.76
N LYS A 126 4.52 -16.84 -4.68
CA LYS A 126 3.68 -17.74 -3.88
C LYS A 126 3.13 -18.87 -4.75
N GLU A 127 3.00 -20.05 -4.16
CA GLU A 127 2.31 -21.17 -4.79
C GLU A 127 0.81 -21.10 -4.48
N PHE A 128 -0.01 -20.95 -5.52
CA PHE A 128 -1.45 -21.00 -5.44
C PHE A 128 -2.06 -21.33 -6.81
N ALA A 129 -3.35 -21.64 -6.81
CA ALA A 129 -4.16 -21.80 -8.00
C ALA A 129 -5.48 -21.04 -7.82
N PHE A 130 -6.07 -20.61 -8.93
CA PHE A 130 -7.43 -20.11 -8.94
C PHE A 130 -8.41 -21.25 -8.68
N THR A 131 -9.53 -20.95 -8.03
CA THR A 131 -10.58 -21.95 -7.81
C THR A 131 -11.23 -22.32 -9.14
N ASP A 132 -11.20 -23.61 -9.47
CA ASP A 132 -11.96 -24.15 -10.59
C ASP A 132 -13.42 -24.40 -10.16
N GLY A 133 -14.39 -23.98 -10.97
CA GLY A 133 -15.80 -24.18 -10.63
C GLY A 133 -16.78 -23.45 -11.54
N VAL A 134 -18.04 -23.42 -11.10
CA VAL A 134 -19.08 -22.62 -11.75
C VAL A 134 -18.98 -21.18 -11.20
N PRO A 135 -18.99 -20.15 -12.05
CA PRO A 135 -19.02 -18.77 -11.61
C PRO A 135 -20.18 -18.49 -10.64
N LYS A 136 -19.86 -17.95 -9.47
CA LYS A 136 -20.80 -17.55 -8.42
C LYS A 136 -20.94 -16.04 -8.33
N ILE A 137 -19.84 -15.31 -8.47
CA ILE A 137 -19.86 -13.84 -8.43
C ILE A 137 -20.47 -13.31 -9.73
N PRO A 138 -21.46 -12.40 -9.68
CA PRO A 138 -22.02 -11.78 -10.87
C PRO A 138 -20.94 -11.16 -11.78
N LYS A 139 -21.06 -11.35 -13.11
CA LYS A 139 -20.18 -10.71 -14.12
C LYS A 139 -20.51 -9.23 -14.27
N LYS A 140 -20.30 -8.46 -13.19
CA LYS A 140 -20.48 -7.00 -13.11
C LYS A 140 -19.18 -6.38 -12.63
N ILE A 141 -18.72 -5.34 -13.32
CA ILE A 141 -17.60 -4.49 -12.90
C ILE A 141 -18.18 -3.15 -12.47
N HIS A 142 -18.04 -2.83 -11.19
CA HIS A 142 -18.48 -1.59 -10.58
C HIS A 142 -17.29 -0.65 -10.38
N TYR A 143 -17.50 0.64 -10.61
CA TYR A 143 -16.52 1.67 -10.28
C TYR A 143 -17.22 2.97 -9.86
N CYS A 144 -16.52 3.78 -9.06
CA CYS A 144 -17.02 5.08 -8.62
C CYS A 144 -16.35 6.22 -9.39
N TRP A 145 -17.12 7.24 -9.77
CA TRP A 145 -16.59 8.49 -10.32
C TRP A 145 -17.36 9.72 -9.82
N PHE A 146 -17.03 10.12 -8.60
CA PHE A 146 -17.65 11.26 -7.92
C PHE A 146 -16.93 12.58 -8.22
N GLY A 147 -17.65 13.70 -8.07
CA GLY A 147 -17.13 15.06 -8.22
C GLY A 147 -17.51 15.72 -9.54
N LYS A 148 -18.34 15.08 -10.37
CA LYS A 148 -18.91 15.61 -11.64
C LYS A 148 -17.88 16.09 -12.66
N LYS A 149 -16.64 15.61 -12.56
CA LYS A 149 -15.60 15.88 -13.55
C LYS A 149 -15.64 14.85 -14.66
N GLU A 150 -15.03 15.17 -15.81
CA GLU A 150 -14.75 14.17 -16.83
C GLU A 150 -13.66 13.22 -16.33
N VAL A 151 -13.75 11.95 -16.74
CA VAL A 151 -12.70 10.97 -16.45
C VAL A 151 -11.49 11.29 -17.35
N PRO A 152 -10.29 11.48 -16.79
CA PRO A 152 -9.08 11.71 -17.57
C PRO A 152 -8.82 10.61 -18.61
N SER A 153 -8.23 10.99 -19.74
CA SER A 153 -7.99 10.09 -20.86
C SER A 153 -7.09 8.89 -20.52
N HIS A 154 -6.09 9.08 -19.63
CA HIS A 154 -5.24 7.98 -19.19
C HIS A 154 -6.04 6.95 -18.38
N LEU A 155 -6.93 7.37 -17.47
CA LEU A 155 -7.82 6.45 -16.77
C LEU A 155 -8.80 5.75 -17.71
N CYS A 156 -9.33 6.45 -18.73
CA CYS A 156 -10.13 5.82 -19.77
C CYS A 156 -9.38 4.68 -20.48
N SER A 157 -8.09 4.85 -20.77
CA SER A 157 -7.29 3.80 -21.40
C SER A 157 -7.17 2.54 -20.54
N TYR A 158 -7.10 2.68 -19.21
CA TYR A 158 -7.14 1.53 -18.29
C TYR A 158 -8.52 0.88 -18.26
N MET A 159 -9.60 1.66 -18.15
CA MET A 159 -10.97 1.14 -18.15
C MET A 159 -11.36 0.49 -19.49
N ASP A 160 -10.79 0.92 -20.61
CA ASP A 160 -11.03 0.28 -21.92
C ASP A 160 -10.51 -1.18 -21.94
N THR A 161 -9.48 -1.48 -21.15
CA THR A 161 -9.04 -2.88 -20.97
C THR A 161 -10.11 -3.75 -20.33
N TRP A 162 -11.00 -3.18 -19.50
CA TRP A 162 -12.07 -3.93 -18.85
C TRP A 162 -13.02 -4.50 -19.88
N LYS A 163 -13.47 -3.67 -20.84
CA LYS A 163 -14.31 -4.10 -21.96
C LYS A 163 -13.62 -5.13 -22.85
N ASN A 164 -12.34 -4.92 -23.12
CA ASN A 164 -11.57 -5.79 -24.01
C ASN A 164 -11.30 -7.17 -23.41
N LYS A 165 -11.01 -7.24 -22.11
CA LYS A 165 -10.66 -8.49 -21.40
C LYS A 165 -11.89 -9.21 -20.84
N CYS A 166 -12.96 -8.47 -20.56
CA CYS A 166 -14.19 -8.96 -19.95
C CYS A 166 -15.42 -8.55 -20.78
N PRO A 167 -15.54 -8.96 -22.06
CA PRO A 167 -16.60 -8.49 -22.97
C PRO A 167 -18.02 -8.92 -22.53
N GLU A 168 -18.12 -9.96 -21.72
CA GLU A 168 -19.39 -10.46 -21.18
C GLU A 168 -19.80 -9.76 -19.86
N TYR A 169 -18.96 -8.88 -19.32
CA TYR A 169 -19.21 -8.24 -18.04
C TYR A 169 -19.97 -6.92 -18.24
N GLU A 170 -20.97 -6.69 -17.40
CA GLU A 170 -21.65 -5.40 -17.32
C GLU A 170 -20.76 -4.40 -16.58
N ILE A 171 -20.44 -3.25 -17.19
CA ILE A 171 -19.64 -2.20 -16.53
C ILE A 171 -20.57 -1.10 -16.04
N ILE A 172 -20.58 -0.87 -14.73
CA ILE A 172 -21.51 0.03 -14.05
C ILE A 172 -20.74 1.15 -13.35
N ARG A 173 -21.02 2.37 -13.78
CA ARG A 173 -20.53 3.60 -13.14
C ARG A 173 -21.45 4.01 -12.00
N TRP A 174 -20.87 4.36 -10.86
CA TRP A 174 -21.57 4.98 -9.74
C TRP A 174 -21.10 6.42 -9.55
N ASP A 175 -22.05 7.35 -9.53
CA ASP A 175 -21.80 8.77 -9.28
C ASP A 175 -23.01 9.42 -8.58
N GLU A 176 -23.04 10.76 -8.48
CA GLU A 176 -24.12 11.47 -7.79
C GLU A 176 -25.51 11.32 -8.42
N SER A 177 -25.61 10.82 -9.66
CA SER A 177 -26.89 10.63 -10.33
C SER A 177 -27.61 9.34 -9.91
N ASN A 178 -26.86 8.34 -9.44
CA ASN A 178 -27.40 7.01 -9.14
C ASN A 178 -26.97 6.45 -7.77
N TYR A 179 -26.13 7.17 -7.02
CA TYR A 179 -25.68 6.76 -5.69
C TYR A 179 -25.91 7.84 -4.63
N ASP A 180 -26.64 7.48 -3.57
CA ASP A 180 -26.84 8.38 -2.43
C ASP A 180 -25.60 8.44 -1.53
N ILE A 181 -24.81 9.50 -1.70
CA ILE A 181 -23.62 9.79 -0.87
C ILE A 181 -23.95 10.21 0.57
N THR A 182 -25.22 10.41 0.92
CA THR A 182 -25.63 10.91 2.24
C THR A 182 -25.96 9.81 3.24
N LYS A 183 -26.13 8.55 2.79
CA LYS A 183 -26.47 7.40 3.63
C LYS A 183 -25.40 6.98 4.65
N ASN A 184 -24.17 7.44 4.49
CA ASN A 184 -23.10 7.24 5.48
C ASN A 184 -22.39 8.56 5.79
N ARG A 185 -22.20 8.83 7.09
CA ARG A 185 -21.62 10.08 7.58
C ARG A 185 -20.17 10.28 7.13
N TYR A 186 -19.31 9.28 7.30
CA TYR A 186 -17.90 9.33 6.90
C TYR A 186 -17.77 9.65 5.41
N MET A 187 -18.50 8.93 4.56
CA MET A 187 -18.51 9.14 3.11
C MET A 187 -18.99 10.56 2.72
N LYS A 188 -20.09 11.02 3.32
CA LYS A 188 -20.64 12.36 3.08
C LYS A 188 -19.64 13.45 3.44
N GLU A 189 -18.97 13.31 4.59
CA GLU A 189 -17.97 14.27 5.05
C GLU A 189 -16.70 14.24 4.17
N ALA A 190 -16.23 13.07 3.76
CA ALA A 190 -15.13 12.92 2.81
C ALA A 190 -15.44 13.60 1.46
N TYR A 191 -16.67 13.41 0.96
CA TYR A 191 -17.16 14.06 -0.26
C TYR A 191 -17.20 15.59 -0.11
N ALA A 192 -17.72 16.11 1.01
CA ALA A 192 -17.77 17.55 1.28
C ALA A 192 -16.36 18.18 1.33
N CYS A 193 -15.38 17.44 1.86
CA CYS A 193 -13.97 17.82 1.88
C CYS A 193 -13.26 17.65 0.50
N LYS A 194 -13.97 17.17 -0.53
CA LYS A 194 -13.42 16.85 -1.87
C LYS A 194 -12.25 15.87 -1.80
N LYS A 195 -12.26 14.97 -0.82
CA LYS A 195 -11.28 13.89 -0.65
C LYS A 195 -11.75 12.65 -1.41
N TRP A 196 -11.72 12.74 -2.74
CA TRP A 196 -12.33 11.77 -3.64
C TRP A 196 -11.86 10.33 -3.41
N GLY A 197 -10.58 10.11 -3.08
CA GLY A 197 -10.05 8.77 -2.80
C GLY A 197 -10.68 8.07 -1.57
N PHE A 198 -11.24 8.83 -0.63
CA PHE A 198 -11.86 8.29 0.59
C PHE A 198 -13.38 8.07 0.45
N VAL A 199 -14.02 8.62 -0.59
CA VAL A 199 -15.47 8.44 -0.81
C VAL A 199 -15.80 6.98 -1.13
N PRO A 200 -15.07 6.29 -2.03
CA PRO A 200 -15.37 4.90 -2.37
C PRO A 200 -15.06 3.91 -1.26
N ASP A 201 -14.33 4.27 -0.20
CA ASP A 201 -13.99 3.34 0.89
C ASP A 201 -15.23 2.70 1.53
N TYR A 202 -16.29 3.48 1.71
CA TYR A 202 -17.60 2.97 2.07
C TYR A 202 -18.39 2.50 0.84
N ALA A 203 -18.42 3.33 -0.21
CA ALA A 203 -19.34 3.12 -1.32
C ALA A 203 -19.11 1.78 -2.03
N ARG A 204 -17.84 1.41 -2.26
CA ARG A 204 -17.47 0.16 -2.93
C ARG A 204 -17.99 -1.07 -2.18
N LEU A 205 -17.91 -1.06 -0.85
CA LEU A 205 -18.39 -2.15 -0.01
C LEU A 205 -19.91 -2.23 -0.02
N ASP A 206 -20.59 -1.09 0.06
CA ASP A 206 -22.05 -1.06 0.01
C ASP A 206 -22.62 -1.47 -1.36
N ILE A 207 -21.97 -1.05 -2.45
CA ILE A 207 -22.31 -1.48 -3.81
C ILE A 207 -22.18 -3.00 -3.95
N ILE A 208 -21.03 -3.58 -3.60
CA ILE A 208 -20.82 -5.02 -3.72
C ILE A 208 -21.75 -5.80 -2.79
N TYR A 209 -22.07 -5.28 -1.61
CA TYR A 209 -23.06 -5.93 -0.75
C TYR A 209 -24.45 -5.99 -1.40
N GLN A 210 -24.88 -4.91 -2.07
CA GLN A 210 -26.23 -4.80 -2.65
C GLN A 210 -26.37 -5.49 -4.00
N GLU A 211 -25.32 -5.46 -4.82
CA GLU A 211 -25.36 -5.90 -6.22
C GLU A 211 -24.59 -7.19 -6.48
N GLY A 212 -23.68 -7.58 -5.58
CA GLY A 212 -22.60 -8.50 -5.88
C GLY A 212 -21.64 -7.93 -6.92
N GLY A 213 -20.84 -8.80 -7.53
CA GLY A 213 -19.95 -8.44 -8.63
C GLY A 213 -18.54 -8.12 -8.16
N ILE A 214 -17.80 -7.38 -8.99
CA ILE A 214 -16.40 -7.00 -8.79
C ILE A 214 -16.32 -5.48 -8.78
N TYR A 215 -15.57 -4.91 -7.85
CA TYR A 215 -15.28 -3.48 -7.83
C TYR A 215 -13.82 -3.24 -8.22
N LEU A 216 -13.58 -2.25 -9.09
CA LEU A 216 -12.25 -1.79 -9.49
C LEU A 216 -12.17 -0.25 -9.37
N ASP A 217 -11.05 0.27 -8.85
CA ASP A 217 -10.72 1.68 -8.99
C ASP A 217 -10.34 2.02 -10.44
N THR A 218 -10.55 3.29 -10.86
CA THR A 218 -10.42 3.71 -12.26
C THR A 218 -8.99 3.67 -12.81
N ASP A 219 -8.00 3.57 -11.94
CA ASP A 219 -6.57 3.42 -12.27
C ASP A 219 -6.12 1.94 -12.27
N VAL A 220 -7.06 1.00 -12.35
CA VAL A 220 -6.78 -0.43 -12.55
C VAL A 220 -6.84 -0.78 -14.04
N GLU A 221 -5.74 -1.34 -14.54
CA GLU A 221 -5.62 -1.94 -15.88
C GLU A 221 -5.77 -3.46 -15.79
N LEU A 222 -6.61 -4.07 -16.63
CA LEU A 222 -6.71 -5.53 -16.75
C LEU A 222 -5.71 -6.05 -17.79
N LEU A 223 -4.85 -6.96 -17.37
CA LEU A 223 -3.92 -7.68 -18.23
C LEU A 223 -4.56 -8.95 -18.82
N SER A 224 -5.48 -9.57 -18.09
CA SER A 224 -6.25 -10.75 -18.50
C SER A 224 -7.70 -10.70 -17.98
N SER A 225 -8.52 -11.72 -18.29
CA SER A 225 -9.92 -11.80 -17.86
C SER A 225 -10.03 -11.99 -16.34
N LEU A 226 -11.11 -11.47 -15.74
CA LEU A 226 -11.46 -11.67 -14.33
C LEU A 226 -12.10 -13.04 -14.04
N ASP A 227 -12.38 -13.84 -15.07
CA ASP A 227 -13.05 -15.15 -14.93
C ASP A 227 -12.41 -16.11 -13.90
N PRO A 228 -11.08 -16.16 -13.71
CA PRO A 228 -10.50 -17.01 -12.66
C PRO A 228 -10.89 -16.61 -11.23
N LEU A 229 -11.41 -15.40 -11.03
CA LEU A 229 -11.70 -14.85 -9.70
C LEU A 229 -13.16 -15.04 -9.26
N VAL A 230 -14.05 -15.53 -10.14
CA VAL A 230 -15.51 -15.52 -9.89
C VAL A 230 -16.09 -16.84 -9.39
N CYS A 231 -15.27 -17.86 -9.14
CA CYS A 231 -15.75 -19.20 -8.75
C CYS A 231 -15.95 -19.39 -7.23
N ASP A 232 -15.45 -18.45 -6.41
CA ASP A 232 -15.64 -18.41 -4.96
C ASP A 232 -16.79 -17.46 -4.58
N ASP A 233 -17.27 -17.50 -3.33
CA ASP A 233 -18.32 -16.60 -2.86
C ASP A 233 -17.79 -15.16 -2.68
N MET A 234 -16.49 -15.01 -2.41
CA MET A 234 -15.80 -13.74 -2.28
C MET A 234 -14.31 -13.89 -2.57
N PHE A 235 -13.73 -12.87 -3.19
CA PHE A 235 -12.27 -12.71 -3.25
C PHE A 235 -11.84 -11.29 -2.86
N CYS A 236 -10.64 -11.20 -2.29
CA CYS A 236 -9.87 -9.97 -2.14
C CYS A 236 -8.39 -10.25 -2.42
N ILE A 237 -7.58 -9.21 -2.49
CA ILE A 237 -6.17 -9.30 -2.89
C ILE A 237 -5.32 -8.57 -1.87
N ALA A 238 -4.24 -9.19 -1.41
CA ALA A 238 -3.28 -8.56 -0.53
C ALA A 238 -2.60 -7.39 -1.27
N GLU A 239 -2.44 -6.26 -0.58
CA GLU A 239 -1.58 -5.18 -1.06
C GLU A 239 -0.13 -5.44 -0.66
N ASN A 240 0.05 -5.91 0.57
CA ASN A 240 1.31 -6.24 1.21
C ASN A 240 1.05 -7.00 2.54
N ASN A 241 2.05 -7.09 3.41
CA ASN A 241 1.92 -7.81 4.68
C ASN A 241 1.09 -7.09 5.77
N ILE A 242 0.53 -5.91 5.50
CA ILE A 242 -0.26 -5.15 6.49
C ILE A 242 -1.61 -4.67 5.94
N ALA A 243 -1.90 -4.84 4.66
CA ALA A 243 -3.10 -4.31 4.03
C ALA A 243 -3.65 -5.21 2.92
N ILE A 244 -4.98 -5.20 2.80
CA ILE A 244 -5.73 -5.82 1.70
C ILE A 244 -6.27 -4.73 0.79
N ASN A 245 -6.10 -4.90 -0.52
CA ASN A 245 -6.42 -3.89 -1.51
C ASN A 245 -7.84 -4.04 -2.07
N PHE A 246 -8.81 -3.38 -1.44
CA PHE A 246 -10.18 -3.28 -1.96
C PHE A 246 -10.32 -2.26 -3.12
N GLY A 247 -9.24 -1.59 -3.52
CA GLY A 247 -9.20 -0.68 -4.67
C GLY A 247 -8.70 -1.33 -5.95
N SER A 248 -7.63 -2.13 -5.85
CA SER A 248 -7.10 -2.88 -6.99
C SER A 248 -8.09 -3.88 -7.54
N GLY A 249 -8.87 -4.52 -6.67
CA GLY A 249 -9.95 -5.40 -7.08
C GLY A 249 -10.39 -6.34 -5.99
N PHE A 250 -11.70 -6.39 -5.76
CA PHE A 250 -12.34 -7.40 -4.93
C PHE A 250 -13.72 -7.70 -5.49
N GLY A 251 -14.28 -8.86 -5.15
CA GLY A 251 -15.62 -9.21 -5.58
C GLY A 251 -16.30 -10.15 -4.61
N ALA A 252 -17.63 -10.17 -4.64
CA ALA A 252 -18.41 -11.09 -3.84
C ALA A 252 -19.79 -11.35 -4.45
N VAL A 253 -20.44 -12.42 -3.98
CA VAL A 253 -21.87 -12.62 -4.17
C VAL A 253 -22.67 -11.54 -3.44
N LYS A 254 -23.87 -11.26 -3.95
CA LYS A 254 -24.80 -10.31 -3.31
C LYS A 254 -25.11 -10.76 -1.87
N GLY A 255 -25.05 -9.81 -0.94
CA GLY A 255 -25.38 -10.05 0.46
C GLY A 255 -24.31 -10.77 1.28
N HIS A 256 -23.07 -10.88 0.77
CA HIS A 256 -22.01 -11.62 1.43
C HIS A 256 -21.73 -11.11 2.88
N PRO A 257 -21.71 -11.99 3.90
CA PRO A 257 -21.61 -11.59 5.32
C PRO A 257 -20.37 -10.76 5.65
N MET A 258 -19.21 -11.10 5.09
CA MET A 258 -17.99 -10.33 5.33
C MET A 258 -18.07 -8.92 4.73
N ILE A 259 -18.65 -8.78 3.53
CA ILE A 259 -18.80 -7.46 2.90
C ILE A 259 -19.74 -6.58 3.73
N LYS A 260 -20.79 -7.19 4.32
CA LYS A 260 -21.65 -6.51 5.29
C LYS A 260 -20.85 -5.96 6.47
N GLU A 261 -20.03 -6.79 7.12
CA GLU A 261 -19.25 -6.34 8.27
C GLU A 261 -18.17 -5.31 7.90
N LEU A 262 -17.54 -5.46 6.74
CA LEU A 262 -16.58 -4.47 6.21
C LEU A 262 -17.25 -3.12 5.98
N ARG A 263 -18.45 -3.12 5.41
CA ARG A 263 -19.24 -1.89 5.20
C ARG A 263 -19.67 -1.29 6.54
N ASP A 264 -20.28 -2.10 7.41
CA ASP A 264 -20.82 -1.67 8.71
C ASP A 264 -19.70 -1.19 9.65
N ALA A 265 -18.44 -1.57 9.40
CA ALA A 265 -17.30 -1.03 10.12
C ALA A 265 -17.17 0.49 10.02
N TYR A 266 -17.81 1.14 9.03
CA TYR A 266 -17.88 2.60 8.89
C TYR A 266 -19.07 3.24 9.61
N ASP A 267 -19.97 2.46 10.20
CA ASP A 267 -21.12 3.00 10.93
C ASP A 267 -20.66 3.79 12.17
N GLY A 268 -21.27 4.95 12.38
CA GLY A 268 -20.89 5.88 13.45
C GLY A 268 -19.54 6.58 13.27
N ARG A 269 -18.77 6.25 12.21
CA ARG A 269 -17.51 6.94 11.93
C ARG A 269 -17.72 8.33 11.33
N THR A 270 -16.72 9.17 11.54
CA THR A 270 -16.62 10.52 10.99
C THR A 270 -15.29 10.70 10.28
N PHE A 271 -15.31 11.52 9.24
CA PHE A 271 -14.12 11.97 8.51
C PHE A 271 -13.37 13.09 9.24
N TYR A 272 -13.84 13.51 10.43
CA TYR A 272 -13.18 14.46 11.30
C TYR A 272 -12.71 13.79 12.59
N LYS A 273 -11.59 14.26 13.13
CA LYS A 273 -11.10 13.89 14.47
C LYS A 273 -11.73 14.80 15.53
N THR A 274 -11.52 14.47 16.80
CA THR A 274 -12.02 15.25 17.94
C THR A 274 -11.47 16.69 17.99
N ASP A 275 -10.29 16.92 17.42
CA ASP A 275 -9.66 18.24 17.29
C ASP A 275 -10.12 19.02 16.03
N GLY A 276 -11.05 18.47 15.25
CA GLY A 276 -11.56 19.05 14.01
C GLY A 276 -10.69 18.81 12.77
N SER A 277 -9.52 18.18 12.91
CA SER A 277 -8.68 17.81 11.76
C SER A 277 -9.28 16.63 10.97
N MET A 278 -8.86 16.41 9.72
CA MET A 278 -9.36 15.31 8.91
C MET A 278 -8.83 13.95 9.39
N ASN A 279 -9.73 12.96 9.41
CA ASN A 279 -9.40 11.56 9.61
C ASN A 279 -8.93 10.96 8.27
N LEU A 280 -7.62 11.00 8.03
CA LEU A 280 -6.97 10.43 6.85
C LEU A 280 -6.38 9.04 7.12
N MET A 281 -6.97 8.28 8.05
CA MET A 281 -6.54 6.91 8.30
C MET A 281 -6.79 6.04 7.06
N PRO A 282 -5.83 5.17 6.67
CA PRO A 282 -6.03 4.24 5.58
C PRO A 282 -7.23 3.30 5.83
N CYS A 283 -7.92 2.89 4.77
CA CYS A 283 -9.10 2.04 4.88
C CYS A 283 -8.82 0.68 5.54
N TYR A 284 -7.60 0.11 5.38
CA TYR A 284 -7.19 -1.13 6.01
C TYR A 284 -7.28 -1.09 7.55
N THR A 285 -7.19 0.10 8.15
CA THR A 285 -7.34 0.27 9.61
C THR A 285 -8.73 -0.15 10.12
N TYR A 286 -9.75 -0.04 9.25
CA TYR A 286 -11.11 -0.46 9.54
C TYR A 286 -11.42 -1.86 9.02
N GLN A 287 -10.76 -2.28 7.93
CA GLN A 287 -11.02 -3.54 7.24
C GLN A 287 -10.28 -4.72 7.88
N ASN A 288 -9.02 -4.54 8.29
CA ASN A 288 -8.19 -5.60 8.86
C ASN A 288 -8.81 -6.28 10.09
N PRO A 289 -9.41 -5.55 11.07
CA PRO A 289 -10.08 -6.19 12.19
C PRO A 289 -11.23 -7.11 11.76
N VAL A 290 -11.98 -6.72 10.72
CA VAL A 290 -13.07 -7.54 10.18
C VAL A 290 -12.51 -8.79 9.50
N LEU A 291 -11.53 -8.64 8.60
CA LEU A 291 -10.87 -9.77 7.94
C LEU A 291 -10.31 -10.79 8.95
N LYS A 292 -9.66 -10.30 10.02
CA LYS A 292 -9.16 -11.13 11.13
C LYS A 292 -10.28 -11.87 11.88
N LYS A 293 -11.43 -11.23 12.09
CA LYS A 293 -12.60 -11.86 12.70
C LYS A 293 -13.15 -13.03 11.86
N PHE A 294 -13.01 -12.95 10.53
CA PHE A 294 -13.34 -14.04 9.61
C PHE A 294 -12.21 -15.06 9.42
N GLY A 295 -11.11 -14.94 10.16
CA GLY A 295 -10.03 -15.92 10.21
C GLY A 295 -8.82 -15.63 9.31
N PHE A 296 -8.85 -14.56 8.51
CA PHE A 296 -7.73 -14.21 7.65
C PHE A 296 -6.54 -13.66 8.45
N LYS A 297 -5.34 -14.03 8.02
CA LYS A 297 -4.11 -13.31 8.36
C LYS A 297 -3.93 -12.18 7.36
N ILE A 298 -3.60 -10.99 7.85
CA ILE A 298 -3.25 -9.88 6.95
C ILE A 298 -1.80 -10.10 6.56
N LYS A 299 -1.61 -10.78 5.43
CA LYS A 299 -0.30 -11.16 4.93
C LYS A 299 -0.38 -11.38 3.42
N ASP A 300 0.70 -11.10 2.71
CA ASP A 300 0.78 -11.32 1.27
C ASP A 300 1.00 -12.81 0.96
N GLU A 301 -0.04 -13.61 1.20
CA GLU A 301 -0.06 -15.03 0.94
C GLU A 301 -1.48 -15.50 0.57
N TYR A 302 -1.55 -16.56 -0.24
CA TYR A 302 -2.83 -17.18 -0.58
C TYR A 302 -3.48 -17.79 0.67
N GLN A 303 -4.74 -17.45 0.90
CA GLN A 303 -5.56 -18.02 1.97
C GLN A 303 -6.96 -18.30 1.45
N LYS A 304 -7.50 -19.48 1.77
CA LYS A 304 -8.89 -19.85 1.49
C LYS A 304 -9.55 -20.32 2.78
N ILE A 305 -10.63 -19.64 3.17
CA ILE A 305 -11.43 -19.95 4.36
C ILE A 305 -12.85 -20.13 3.87
N ASP A 306 -13.35 -21.36 3.93
CA ASP A 306 -14.59 -21.76 3.25
C ASP A 306 -14.57 -21.36 1.76
N GLU A 307 -15.53 -20.56 1.32
CA GLU A 307 -15.67 -20.04 -0.05
C GLU A 307 -15.18 -18.59 -0.17
N MET A 308 -14.32 -18.14 0.75
CA MET A 308 -13.71 -16.80 0.74
C MET A 308 -12.22 -16.92 0.46
N VAL A 309 -11.72 -16.14 -0.49
CA VAL A 309 -10.32 -16.21 -0.92
C VAL A 309 -9.61 -14.87 -0.75
N LEU A 310 -8.41 -14.93 -0.18
CA LEU A 310 -7.43 -13.85 -0.21
C LEU A 310 -6.29 -14.29 -1.14
N TYR A 311 -6.17 -13.61 -2.28
CA TYR A 311 -5.07 -13.81 -3.22
C TYR A 311 -3.85 -12.97 -2.84
N PRO A 312 -2.63 -13.43 -3.17
CA PRO A 312 -1.43 -12.60 -3.02
C PRO A 312 -1.41 -11.44 -4.01
N SER A 313 -0.57 -10.44 -3.71
CA SER A 313 -0.38 -9.21 -4.49
C SER A 313 0.02 -9.45 -5.95
N GLU A 314 0.57 -10.63 -6.28
CA GLU A 314 0.86 -11.08 -7.65
C GLU A 314 -0.36 -11.06 -8.58
N VAL A 315 -1.57 -11.24 -8.04
CA VAL A 315 -2.81 -11.19 -8.85
C VAL A 315 -3.12 -9.75 -9.29
N ALA A 316 -2.81 -8.76 -8.45
CA ALA A 316 -3.00 -7.33 -8.71
C ALA A 316 -1.74 -6.52 -8.38
N VAL A 317 -0.82 -6.46 -9.33
CA VAL A 317 0.48 -5.81 -9.10
C VAL A 317 0.31 -4.29 -9.07
N GLY A 318 0.78 -3.66 -7.99
CA GLY A 318 0.80 -2.21 -7.87
C GLY A 318 2.04 -1.58 -8.54
N LEU A 319 1.84 -0.64 -9.46
CA LEU A 319 2.91 0.25 -9.92
C LEU A 319 3.17 1.30 -8.84
N ARG A 320 4.17 1.09 -7.99
CA ARG A 320 4.59 2.14 -7.06
C ARG A 320 5.71 3.00 -7.59
N MET A 321 6.56 2.46 -8.48
CA MET A 321 7.63 3.20 -9.16
C MET A 321 7.96 2.50 -10.49
N GLU A 322 8.06 3.26 -11.57
CA GLU A 322 8.30 2.76 -12.94
C GLU A 322 9.61 1.96 -13.08
N TRP A 323 10.58 2.22 -12.20
CA TRP A 323 11.90 1.56 -12.17
C TRP A 323 12.01 0.37 -11.22
N MET A 324 11.00 0.09 -10.39
CA MET A 324 11.00 -1.15 -9.60
C MET A 324 10.65 -2.33 -10.49
N ARG A 325 11.24 -3.50 -10.20
CA ARG A 325 11.02 -4.71 -11.00
C ARG A 325 9.51 -4.98 -11.10
N ASN A 326 8.97 -4.86 -12.31
CA ASN A 326 7.60 -5.25 -12.61
C ASN A 326 7.48 -6.77 -12.48
N ASN A 327 7.02 -7.26 -11.34
CA ASN A 327 6.86 -8.68 -11.03
C ASN A 327 5.57 -9.26 -11.65
N VAL A 328 5.37 -9.04 -12.95
CA VAL A 328 4.24 -9.62 -13.70
C VAL A 328 4.51 -11.11 -13.92
N THR A 329 3.54 -11.95 -13.56
CA THR A 329 3.61 -13.39 -13.75
C THR A 329 2.42 -13.88 -14.58
N LYS A 330 2.35 -15.19 -14.80
CA LYS A 330 1.19 -15.84 -15.43
C LYS A 330 -0.10 -15.73 -14.60
N HIS A 331 0.00 -15.42 -13.30
CA HIS A 331 -1.16 -15.26 -12.41
C HIS A 331 -1.58 -13.79 -12.25
N THR A 332 -0.82 -12.86 -12.82
CA THR A 332 -1.20 -11.44 -12.78
C THR A 332 -2.38 -11.18 -13.69
N ILE A 333 -3.49 -10.74 -13.09
CA ILE A 333 -4.73 -10.40 -13.80
C ILE A 333 -4.84 -8.89 -13.99
N MET A 334 -4.40 -8.12 -13.01
CA MET A 334 -4.58 -6.68 -12.96
C MET A 334 -3.29 -5.97 -12.59
N ARG A 335 -3.21 -4.71 -13.02
CA ARG A 335 -2.18 -3.76 -12.64
C ARG A 335 -2.85 -2.51 -12.07
N HIS A 336 -2.52 -2.17 -10.84
CA HIS A 336 -3.03 -0.96 -10.20
C HIS A 336 -2.00 0.16 -10.37
N HIS A 337 -2.32 1.17 -11.17
CA HIS A 337 -1.40 2.26 -11.50
C HIS A 337 -1.16 3.23 -10.34
N MET A 338 -2.02 3.20 -9.30
CA MET A 338 -1.93 4.02 -8.10
C MET A 338 -1.49 5.44 -8.46
N ASP A 339 -2.32 6.20 -9.18
CA ASP A 339 -1.96 7.49 -9.82
C ASP A 339 -1.56 8.61 -8.82
N LEU A 340 -1.36 8.25 -7.54
CA LEU A 340 -0.85 9.05 -6.43
C LEU A 340 -1.52 10.43 -6.38
N SER A 341 -2.80 10.53 -6.76
CA SER A 341 -3.51 11.80 -6.90
C SER A 341 -3.63 12.56 -5.56
N TRP A 342 -3.24 11.92 -4.46
CA TRP A 342 -3.18 12.42 -3.10
C TRP A 342 -1.82 12.99 -2.64
N ILE A 343 -0.74 12.88 -3.44
CA ILE A 343 0.58 13.41 -3.06
C ILE A 343 0.76 14.88 -3.47
N SER A 344 1.62 15.60 -2.75
CA SER A 344 1.91 17.02 -2.96
C SER A 344 2.76 17.28 -4.22
N LYS A 345 2.82 18.54 -4.67
CA LYS A 345 3.63 18.93 -5.83
C LYS A 345 5.12 18.69 -5.60
N ASP A 346 5.62 18.99 -4.41
CA ASP A 346 7.02 18.78 -4.01
C ASP A 346 7.39 17.28 -4.04
N GLU A 347 6.50 16.41 -3.55
CA GLU A 347 6.69 14.95 -3.64
C GLU A 347 6.76 14.48 -5.10
N LYS A 348 5.93 15.02 -6.00
CA LYS A 348 5.97 14.70 -7.45
C LYS A 348 7.27 15.14 -8.12
N GLU A 349 7.79 16.31 -7.76
CA GLU A 349 9.06 16.80 -8.31
C GLU A 349 10.22 15.89 -7.89
N HIS A 350 10.22 15.40 -6.65
CA HIS A 350 11.27 14.49 -6.19
C HIS A 350 11.25 13.14 -6.90
N VAL A 351 10.09 12.56 -7.21
CA VAL A 351 9.96 11.31 -8.00
C VAL A 351 10.74 11.38 -9.32
N ASN A 352 10.81 12.53 -9.98
CA ASN A 352 11.46 12.66 -11.29
C ASN A 352 13.00 12.75 -11.22
N ASP A 353 13.60 13.18 -10.11
CA ASP A 353 15.07 13.27 -9.94
C ASP A 353 15.74 11.87 -9.80
N HIS A 354 14.94 10.80 -9.73
CA HIS A 354 15.35 9.44 -9.36
C HIS A 354 16.21 8.74 -10.42
N GLN A 355 15.89 8.90 -11.71
CA GLN A 355 16.52 8.12 -12.78
C GLN A 355 18.01 8.43 -12.92
N THR A 356 18.39 9.69 -12.69
CA THR A 356 19.78 10.14 -12.79
C THR A 356 20.64 9.42 -11.74
N TYR A 357 20.24 9.40 -10.48
CA TYR A 357 21.07 8.85 -9.41
C TYR A 357 21.19 7.32 -9.46
N ILE A 358 20.10 6.64 -9.85
CA ILE A 358 20.08 5.20 -10.10
C ILE A 358 21.14 4.80 -11.14
N ASN A 359 21.20 5.53 -12.26
CA ASN A 359 22.18 5.28 -13.32
C ASN A 359 23.61 5.56 -12.85
N HIS A 360 23.84 6.55 -11.99
CA HIS A 360 25.19 6.86 -11.47
C HIS A 360 25.72 5.78 -10.51
N ARG A 361 24.82 5.08 -9.82
CA ARG A 361 25.17 4.06 -8.81
C ARG A 361 25.15 2.63 -9.32
N ASN A 362 24.70 2.39 -10.55
CA ASN A 362 24.48 1.04 -11.11
C ASN A 362 23.70 0.13 -10.15
N LEU A 363 22.61 0.64 -9.56
CA LEU A 363 21.83 -0.10 -8.54
C LEU A 363 20.92 -1.19 -9.11
N PHE A 364 20.83 -1.31 -10.44
CA PHE A 364 20.03 -2.31 -11.15
C PHE A 364 20.76 -2.92 -12.34
#